data_AF-A0A2X3FVM8-F1
#
_entry.id   AF-A0A2X3FVM8-F1
#
_cell.length_a   1.000
_cell.length_b   1.000
_cell.length_c   1.000
_cell.angle_alpha   90.00
_cell.angle_beta   90.00
_cell.angle_gamma   90.00
#
_symmetry.space_group_name_H-M   'P 1'
#
loop_
_entity.id
_entity.type
_entity.pdbx_description
1 polymer ?
#
loop_
_entity_poly.entity_id
_entity_poly.type
_entity_poly.pdbx_seq_one_letter_code
_entity_poly.pdbx_strand_id
1 'polypeptide(L)'
;MAALPTDELYYLAQQKDPERARRYEQIGDVLGRYSYASPTVPEINDIVPLPPAPLPEWDGKLKWLEEWEANIPPPAPDATLIEKLAKAKQLNPATGRPLPTSPDFEKDSVARLQCRSGEPCPQSGYWQPAWRPREGMSEHAIRYFREGDIMPVEKVTFVRPRPWPLRDRLVVEAQETVWRRVGEA
;
A
#
# COMPACT_ATOMS: atom_id res chain seq x y z
N MET A 1 -32.99 21.65 -54.73
CA MET A 1 -31.53 21.44 -54.72
C MET A 1 -31.15 21.07 -53.29
N ALA A 2 -30.64 19.86 -53.06
CA ALA A 2 -30.16 19.48 -51.74
C ALA A 2 -28.93 20.34 -51.40
N ALA A 3 -28.85 20.84 -50.16
CA ALA A 3 -27.72 21.64 -49.70
C ALA A 3 -26.42 20.83 -49.82
N LEU A 4 -25.35 21.47 -50.32
CA LEU A 4 -24.03 20.87 -50.39
C LEU A 4 -23.54 20.56 -48.96
N PRO A 5 -22.96 19.39 -48.70
CA PRO A 5 -22.45 19.04 -47.38
C PRO A 5 -21.31 19.99 -47.01
N THR A 6 -21.42 20.67 -45.87
CA THR A 6 -20.40 21.59 -45.34
C THR A 6 -19.15 20.87 -44.81
N ASP A 7 -19.19 19.54 -44.72
CA ASP A 7 -18.13 18.71 -44.17
C ASP A 7 -17.66 17.67 -45.20
N GLU A 8 -17.06 18.15 -46.28
CA GLU A 8 -16.67 17.32 -47.44
C GLU A 8 -15.67 16.19 -47.09
N LEU A 9 -14.88 16.35 -46.02
CA LEU A 9 -13.88 15.36 -45.60
C LEU A 9 -14.48 14.19 -44.81
N TYR A 10 -15.50 14.43 -43.99
CA TYR A 10 -16.13 13.41 -43.14
C TYR A 10 -17.50 12.94 -43.67
N TYR A 11 -17.95 13.47 -44.81
CA TYR A 11 -19.23 13.09 -45.41
C TYR A 11 -19.17 11.73 -46.13
N LEU A 12 -19.78 10.72 -45.51
CA LEU A 12 -19.83 9.34 -46.05
C LEU A 12 -21.06 9.04 -46.90
N ALA A 13 -21.93 10.03 -47.18
CA ALA A 13 -23.19 9.87 -47.92
C ALA A 13 -24.11 8.74 -47.40
N GLN A 14 -23.98 8.34 -46.14
CA GLN A 14 -24.83 7.33 -45.50
C GLN A 14 -26.12 7.93 -44.94
N GLN A 15 -27.18 7.13 -44.89
CA GLN A 15 -28.39 7.50 -44.15
C GLN A 15 -28.09 7.57 -42.65
N LYS A 16 -28.56 8.63 -41.99
CA LYS A 16 -28.42 8.77 -40.54
C LYS A 16 -29.29 7.74 -39.83
N ASP A 17 -28.68 6.91 -39.00
CA ASP A 17 -29.35 5.94 -38.13
C ASP A 17 -29.13 6.34 -36.66
N PRO A 18 -30.02 7.16 -36.08
CA PRO A 18 -29.84 7.70 -34.73
C PRO A 18 -29.93 6.63 -33.64
N GLU A 19 -30.77 5.61 -33.83
CA GLU A 19 -30.94 4.52 -32.86
C GLU A 19 -29.69 3.64 -32.79
N ARG A 20 -29.09 3.31 -33.95
CA ARG A 20 -27.83 2.58 -34.02
C ARG A 20 -26.68 3.36 -33.38
N ALA A 21 -26.58 4.66 -33.66
CA ALA A 21 -25.57 5.53 -33.05
C ALA A 21 -25.69 5.55 -31.52
N ARG A 22 -26.92 5.70 -31.02
CA ARG A 22 -27.22 5.66 -29.57
C ARG A 22 -26.81 4.34 -28.93
N ARG A 23 -27.03 3.19 -29.59
CA ARG A 23 -26.59 1.88 -29.06
C ARG A 23 -25.07 1.78 -28.99
N TYR A 24 -24.35 2.19 -30.02
CA TYR A 24 -22.89 2.21 -29.99
C TYR A 24 -22.34 3.14 -28.91
N GLU A 25 -22.97 4.30 -28.68
CA GLU A 25 -22.61 5.20 -27.59
C GLU A 25 -22.78 4.53 -26.23
N GLN A 26 -23.92 3.89 -25.95
CA GLN A 26 -24.16 3.15 -24.71
C GLN A 26 -23.16 2.01 -24.49
N ILE A 27 -22.86 1.24 -25.55
CA ILE A 27 -21.85 0.18 -25.49
C ILE A 27 -20.47 0.78 -25.20
N GLY A 28 -20.11 1.85 -25.91
CA GLY A 28 -18.85 2.57 -25.72
C GLY A 28 -18.69 3.11 -24.29
N ASP A 29 -19.75 3.65 -23.69
CA ASP A 29 -19.76 4.11 -22.31
C ASP A 29 -19.45 2.99 -21.32
N VAL A 30 -20.07 1.82 -21.50
CA VAL A 30 -19.80 0.65 -20.64
C VAL A 30 -18.35 0.18 -20.84
N LEU A 31 -17.91 0.01 -22.09
CA LEU A 31 -16.53 -0.43 -22.37
C LEU A 31 -15.49 0.56 -21.84
N GLY A 32 -15.78 1.86 -21.89
CA GLY A 32 -14.92 2.91 -21.34
C GLY A 32 -14.85 2.85 -19.81
N ARG A 33 -16.00 2.77 -19.13
CA ARG A 33 -16.08 2.67 -17.66
C ARG A 33 -15.37 1.43 -17.13
N TYR A 34 -15.51 0.31 -17.81
CA TYR A 34 -14.95 -0.98 -17.41
C TYR A 34 -13.63 -1.33 -18.11
N SER A 35 -12.98 -0.38 -18.79
CA SER A 35 -11.75 -0.63 -19.56
C SER A 35 -10.65 -1.36 -18.77
N TYR A 36 -10.55 -1.13 -17.46
CA TYR A 36 -9.62 -1.82 -16.55
C TYR A 36 -9.86 -3.34 -16.42
N ALA A 37 -11.08 -3.80 -16.70
CA ALA A 37 -11.51 -5.20 -16.62
C ALA A 37 -11.46 -5.91 -17.98
N SER A 38 -10.95 -5.25 -19.04
CA SER A 38 -10.84 -5.79 -20.40
C SER A 38 -12.16 -6.40 -20.93
N PRO A 39 -13.24 -5.61 -21.00
CA PRO A 39 -14.57 -6.09 -21.36
C PRO A 39 -14.63 -6.54 -22.82
N THR A 40 -15.41 -7.59 -23.09
CA THR A 40 -15.66 -8.12 -24.43
C THR A 40 -17.16 -8.18 -24.71
N VAL A 41 -17.54 -7.97 -25.97
CA VAL A 41 -18.95 -7.98 -26.41
C VAL A 41 -19.11 -8.92 -27.62
N PRO A 42 -19.08 -10.24 -27.41
CA PRO A 42 -19.27 -11.20 -28.50
C PRO A 42 -20.67 -11.09 -29.14
N GLU A 43 -21.67 -10.65 -28.38
CA GLU A 43 -23.06 -10.44 -28.83
C GLU A 43 -23.28 -9.12 -29.60
N ILE A 44 -22.22 -8.40 -30.00
CA ILE A 44 -22.35 -7.08 -30.66
C ILE A 44 -23.22 -7.13 -31.92
N ASN A 45 -23.14 -8.22 -32.69
CA ASN A 45 -23.93 -8.41 -33.90
C ASN A 45 -25.41 -8.71 -33.60
N ASP A 46 -25.72 -9.25 -32.43
CA ASP A 46 -27.09 -9.50 -31.97
C ASP A 46 -27.75 -8.21 -31.46
N ILE A 47 -26.95 -7.26 -30.95
CA ILE A 47 -27.44 -5.97 -30.43
C ILE A 47 -27.52 -4.92 -31.55
N VAL A 48 -26.49 -4.84 -32.39
CA VAL A 48 -26.34 -3.83 -33.43
C VAL A 48 -25.91 -4.49 -34.75
N PRO A 49 -26.81 -5.19 -35.44
CA PRO A 49 -26.49 -5.82 -36.73
C PRO A 49 -26.20 -4.75 -37.78
N LEU A 50 -25.22 -4.98 -38.66
CA LEU A 50 -24.85 -4.04 -39.72
C LEU A 50 -26.03 -3.74 -40.68
N PRO A 51 -26.12 -2.53 -41.26
CA PRO A 51 -27.22 -2.21 -42.16
C PRO A 51 -27.10 -3.07 -43.44
N PRO A 52 -28.23 -3.53 -44.04
CA PRO A 52 -29.61 -3.04 -43.92
C PRO A 52 -30.50 -3.78 -42.90
N ALA A 53 -29.94 -4.63 -42.04
CA ALA A 53 -30.74 -5.41 -41.09
C ALA A 53 -31.52 -4.50 -40.10
N PRO A 54 -32.78 -4.84 -39.78
CA PRO A 54 -33.54 -4.11 -38.76
C PRO A 54 -32.89 -4.27 -37.39
N LEU A 55 -32.97 -3.23 -36.56
CA LEU A 55 -32.47 -3.28 -35.20
C LEU A 55 -33.40 -4.15 -34.34
N PRO A 56 -32.90 -5.21 -33.68
CA PRO A 56 -33.70 -6.03 -32.77
C PRO A 56 -34.01 -5.25 -31.49
N GLU A 57 -35.00 -5.69 -30.71
CA GLU A 57 -35.24 -5.12 -29.38
C GLU A 57 -34.03 -5.39 -28.48
N TRP A 58 -33.61 -4.37 -27.73
CA TRP A 58 -32.48 -4.45 -26.81
C TRP A 58 -32.81 -3.68 -25.54
N ASP A 59 -32.50 -4.30 -24.39
CA ASP A 59 -32.78 -3.82 -23.05
C ASP A 59 -31.72 -2.85 -22.50
N GLY A 60 -30.67 -2.58 -23.28
CA GLY A 60 -29.58 -1.68 -22.90
C GLY A 60 -28.51 -2.34 -22.02
N LYS A 61 -28.53 -3.67 -21.88
CA LYS A 61 -27.57 -4.41 -21.06
C LYS A 61 -26.63 -5.28 -21.88
N LEU A 62 -25.43 -5.51 -21.35
CA LEU A 62 -24.43 -6.41 -21.92
C LEU A 62 -24.31 -7.66 -21.05
N LYS A 63 -24.21 -8.84 -21.66
CA LYS A 63 -24.07 -10.10 -20.91
C LYS A 63 -22.81 -10.09 -20.05
N TRP A 64 -21.73 -9.53 -20.59
CA TRP A 64 -20.48 -9.35 -19.87
C TRP A 64 -20.65 -8.55 -18.57
N LEU A 65 -21.48 -7.49 -18.60
CA LEU A 65 -21.69 -6.66 -17.41
C LEU A 65 -22.44 -7.42 -16.33
N GLU A 66 -23.44 -8.21 -16.72
CA GLU A 66 -24.20 -9.06 -15.80
C GLU A 66 -23.31 -10.15 -15.18
N GLU A 67 -22.48 -10.80 -15.99
CA GLU A 67 -21.51 -11.79 -15.52
C GLU A 67 -20.47 -11.18 -14.56
N TRP A 68 -20.02 -9.96 -14.86
CA TRP A 68 -19.06 -9.24 -14.02
C TRP A 68 -19.67 -8.83 -12.68
N GLU A 69 -20.87 -8.25 -12.67
CA GLU A 69 -21.57 -7.87 -11.44
C GLU A 69 -21.98 -9.09 -10.61
N ALA A 70 -22.25 -10.22 -11.25
CA ALA A 70 -22.52 -11.49 -10.57
C ALA A 70 -21.25 -12.14 -9.98
N ASN A 71 -20.05 -11.73 -10.41
CA ASN A 71 -18.80 -12.30 -9.92
C ASN A 71 -18.48 -11.77 -8.52
N ILE A 72 -18.87 -12.54 -7.49
CA ILE A 72 -18.61 -12.24 -6.09
C ILE A 72 -17.09 -12.23 -5.86
N PRO A 73 -16.52 -11.19 -5.22
CA PRO A 73 -15.09 -11.14 -4.93
C PRO A 73 -14.67 -12.38 -4.12
N PRO A 74 -13.45 -12.90 -4.32
CA PRO A 74 -12.97 -14.05 -3.57
C PRO A 74 -13.02 -13.74 -2.07
N PRO A 75 -13.24 -14.77 -1.22
CA PRO A 75 -13.21 -14.58 0.22
C PRO A 75 -11.84 -14.02 0.64
N ALA A 76 -11.85 -13.20 1.69
CA ALA A 76 -10.63 -12.67 2.27
C ALA A 76 -9.66 -13.82 2.61
N PRO A 77 -8.34 -13.64 2.40
CA PRO A 77 -7.38 -14.69 2.69
C PRO A 77 -7.36 -15.02 4.18
N ASP A 78 -7.08 -16.28 4.50
CA ASP A 78 -6.94 -16.73 5.89
C ASP A 78 -5.90 -15.91 6.65
N ALA A 79 -6.18 -15.62 7.92
CA ALA A 79 -5.27 -14.88 8.80
C ALA A 79 -3.86 -15.52 8.85
N THR A 80 -3.79 -16.86 8.78
CA THR A 80 -2.52 -17.60 8.77
C THR A 80 -1.69 -17.32 7.53
N LEU A 81 -2.32 -17.06 6.37
CA LEU A 81 -1.63 -16.71 5.14
C LEU A 81 -1.10 -15.27 5.22
N ILE A 82 -1.90 -14.34 5.76
CA ILE A 82 -1.49 -12.95 5.98
C ILE A 82 -0.26 -12.91 6.88
N GLU A 83 -0.26 -13.64 8.00
CA GLU A 83 0.89 -13.70 8.90
C GLU A 83 2.15 -14.28 8.24
N LYS A 84 2.00 -15.33 7.43
CA LYS A 84 3.12 -15.93 6.68
C LYS A 84 3.70 -14.93 5.68
N LEU A 85 2.85 -14.25 4.91
CA LEU A 85 3.28 -13.27 3.91
C LEU A 85 3.89 -12.03 4.57
N ALA A 86 3.27 -11.52 5.63
CA ALA A 86 3.78 -10.39 6.40
C ALA A 86 5.16 -10.71 6.99
N LYS A 87 5.33 -11.88 7.61
CA LYS A 87 6.63 -12.33 8.13
C LYS A 87 7.68 -12.47 7.02
N ALA A 88 7.30 -13.04 5.87
CA ALA A 88 8.20 -13.18 4.72
C ALA A 88 8.67 -11.82 4.17
N LYS A 89 7.83 -10.79 4.28
CA LYS A 89 8.13 -9.41 3.86
C LYS A 89 8.59 -8.50 5.02
N GLN A 90 8.78 -9.06 6.22
CA GLN A 90 9.17 -8.31 7.42
C GLN A 90 8.21 -7.14 7.73
N LEU A 91 6.92 -7.36 7.51
CA LEU A 91 5.84 -6.43 7.80
C LEU A 91 5.10 -6.85 9.08
N ASN A 92 4.47 -5.90 9.74
CA ASN A 92 3.51 -6.17 10.80
C ASN A 92 2.24 -6.77 10.17
N PRO A 93 1.77 -7.96 10.61
CA PRO A 93 0.59 -8.60 10.05
C PRO A 93 -0.72 -7.84 10.27
N ALA A 94 -0.81 -7.01 11.32
CA ALA A 94 -2.02 -6.25 11.63
C ALA A 94 -2.06 -4.90 10.88
N THR A 95 -0.91 -4.23 10.72
CA THR A 95 -0.85 -2.86 10.17
C THR A 95 -0.28 -2.79 8.76
N GLY A 96 0.37 -3.86 8.27
CA GLY A 96 1.05 -3.89 6.97
C GLY A 96 2.33 -3.04 6.91
N ARG A 97 2.74 -2.40 8.02
CA ARG A 97 3.91 -1.51 8.06
C ARG A 97 5.22 -2.30 8.21
N PRO A 98 6.35 -1.78 7.70
CA PRO A 98 7.65 -2.44 7.83
C PRO A 98 8.08 -2.52 9.30
N LEU A 99 8.65 -3.66 9.68
CA LEU A 99 9.29 -3.85 10.98
C LEU A 99 10.67 -3.18 10.99
N PRO A 100 11.22 -2.81 12.16
CA PRO A 100 12.56 -2.21 12.27
C PRO A 100 13.73 -3.01 11.67
N THR A 101 13.52 -4.31 11.45
CA THR A 101 14.49 -5.22 10.81
C THR A 101 14.47 -5.13 9.29
N SER A 102 13.39 -4.57 8.71
CA SER A 102 13.23 -4.41 7.26
C SER A 102 14.12 -3.28 6.72
N PRO A 103 14.72 -3.45 5.53
CA PRO A 103 15.42 -2.36 4.85
C PRO A 103 14.51 -1.17 4.55
N ASP A 104 13.21 -1.42 4.37
CA ASP A 104 12.20 -0.39 4.05
C ASP A 104 11.69 0.36 5.29
N PHE A 105 12.28 0.13 6.46
CA PHE A 105 11.88 0.83 7.68
C PHE A 105 12.38 2.29 7.68
N GLU A 106 11.46 3.21 7.41
CA GLU A 106 11.71 4.65 7.48
C GLU A 106 11.88 5.12 8.94
N LYS A 107 13.15 5.24 9.35
CA LYS A 107 13.55 5.88 10.59
C LYS A 107 13.30 7.38 10.42
N ASP A 108 12.44 7.95 11.27
CA ASP A 108 11.99 9.36 11.26
C ASP A 108 10.63 9.62 10.56
N SER A 109 9.84 8.56 10.31
CA SER A 109 8.45 8.67 9.82
C SER A 109 7.47 9.29 10.84
N VAL A 110 7.93 9.62 12.05
CA VAL A 110 7.12 10.10 13.18
C VAL A 110 7.65 11.42 13.74
N ALA A 111 6.79 12.16 14.44
CA ALA A 111 7.19 13.34 15.20
C ALA A 111 8.39 13.03 16.10
N ARG A 112 9.37 13.94 16.16
CA ARG A 112 10.60 13.82 16.97
C ARG A 112 10.29 13.90 18.46
N LEU A 113 9.66 12.87 19.00
CA LEU A 113 9.46 12.71 20.43
C LEU A 113 10.75 12.16 21.04
N GLN A 114 11.11 12.72 22.18
CA GLN A 114 12.24 12.29 22.99
C GLN A 114 11.81 12.15 24.44
N CYS A 115 12.32 11.13 25.12
CA CYS A 115 12.09 10.88 26.54
C CYS A 115 13.38 10.37 27.19
N ARG A 116 13.55 10.60 28.49
CA ARG A 116 14.75 10.15 29.23
C ARG A 116 14.55 8.75 29.79
N SER A 117 15.67 8.06 30.03
CA SER A 117 15.66 6.82 30.81
C SER A 117 15.05 7.08 32.20
N GLY A 118 14.15 6.21 32.66
CA GLY A 118 13.40 6.37 33.90
C GLY A 118 12.08 7.14 33.78
N GLU A 119 11.84 7.87 32.69
CA GLU A 119 10.56 8.52 32.44
C GLU A 119 9.55 7.56 31.78
N PRO A 120 8.23 7.76 31.98
CA PRO A 120 7.21 7.02 31.25
C PRO A 120 7.22 7.39 29.77
N CYS A 121 7.05 6.39 28.90
CA CYS A 121 6.99 6.54 27.46
C CYS A 121 5.75 7.37 27.07
N PRO A 122 5.90 8.48 26.32
CA PRO A 122 4.78 9.37 26.02
C PRO A 122 3.82 8.80 24.97
N GLN A 123 4.27 7.90 24.10
CA GLN A 123 3.47 7.29 23.04
C GLN A 123 4.00 5.91 22.66
N SER A 124 3.08 4.99 22.33
CA SER A 124 3.47 3.66 21.85
C SER A 124 4.15 3.71 20.49
N GLY A 125 5.18 2.88 20.31
CA GLY A 125 5.87 2.75 19.03
C GLY A 125 7.28 2.19 19.17
N TYR A 126 8.05 2.34 18.10
CA TYR A 126 9.46 1.96 18.06
C TYR A 126 10.33 3.14 18.50
N TRP A 127 11.24 2.87 19.43
CA TRP A 127 12.17 3.84 20.00
C TRP A 127 13.61 3.35 19.90
N GLN A 128 14.54 4.28 19.80
CA GLN A 128 15.96 4.02 19.71
C GLN A 128 16.71 4.99 20.63
N PRO A 129 17.84 4.59 21.26
CA PRO A 129 18.70 5.55 21.94
C PRO A 129 19.12 6.66 20.98
N ALA A 130 18.96 7.92 21.36
CA ALA A 130 19.23 9.07 20.49
C ALA A 130 20.74 9.33 20.35
N TRP A 131 21.51 8.96 21.36
CA TRP A 131 22.93 9.23 21.45
C TRP A 131 23.72 7.93 21.51
N ARG A 132 24.85 7.89 20.82
CA ARG A 132 25.87 6.86 21.07
C ARG A 132 26.80 7.35 22.18
N PRO A 133 27.19 6.49 23.13
CA PRO A 133 28.13 6.87 24.16
C PRO A 133 29.49 7.22 23.53
N ARG A 134 30.19 8.20 24.11
CA ARG A 134 31.52 8.63 23.64
C ARG A 134 32.58 7.53 23.82
N GLU A 135 32.41 6.70 24.84
CA GLU A 135 33.29 5.59 25.17
C GLU A 135 32.43 4.34 25.42
N GLY A 136 32.94 3.17 25.03
CA GLY A 136 32.23 1.90 25.16
C GLY A 136 31.31 1.57 23.99
N MET A 137 30.78 0.34 24.00
CA MET A 137 29.89 -0.18 22.97
C MET A 137 28.49 -0.33 23.53
N SER A 138 27.51 0.25 22.85
CA SER A 138 26.08 0.05 23.15
C SER A 138 25.36 -0.62 21.98
N GLU A 139 24.29 -1.35 22.27
CA GLU A 139 23.52 -2.06 21.24
C GLU A 139 22.84 -1.07 20.28
N HIS A 140 22.45 0.12 20.79
CA HIS A 140 21.76 1.14 20.01
C HIS A 140 20.54 0.59 19.22
N ALA A 141 19.90 -0.43 19.80
CA ALA A 141 18.87 -1.23 19.16
C ALA A 141 17.50 -0.51 19.19
N ILE A 142 16.71 -0.71 18.14
CA ILE A 142 15.32 -0.26 18.10
C ILE A 142 14.46 -1.21 18.92
N ARG A 143 13.65 -0.68 19.82
CA ARG A 143 12.79 -1.44 20.73
C ARG A 143 11.37 -0.89 20.70
N TYR A 144 10.39 -1.77 20.83
CA TYR A 144 9.00 -1.38 20.96
C TYR A 144 8.67 -1.07 22.43
N PHE A 145 7.98 0.04 22.66
CA PHE A 145 7.44 0.42 23.97
C PHE A 145 5.97 0.82 23.82
N ARG A 146 5.18 0.54 24.85
CA ARG A 146 3.81 1.02 24.98
C ARG A 146 3.80 2.36 25.70
N GLU A 147 2.73 3.13 25.51
CA GLU A 147 2.53 4.36 26.27
C GLU A 147 2.45 4.06 27.77
N GLY A 148 3.18 4.83 28.58
CA GLY A 148 3.32 4.63 30.02
C GLY A 148 4.44 3.68 30.45
N ASP A 149 5.07 2.93 29.54
CA ASP A 149 6.21 2.05 29.90
C ASP A 149 7.41 2.87 30.38
N ILE A 150 8.07 2.44 31.46
CA ILE A 150 9.27 3.14 31.96
C ILE A 150 10.46 2.87 31.03
N MET A 151 11.04 3.95 30.50
CA MET A 151 12.16 3.84 29.58
C MET A 151 13.40 3.27 30.28
N PRO A 152 14.01 2.19 29.75
CA PRO A 152 15.14 1.55 30.39
C PRO A 152 16.43 2.36 30.19
N VAL A 153 17.37 2.15 31.11
CA VAL A 153 18.77 2.58 30.95
C VAL A 153 19.48 1.73 29.88
N GLU A 154 20.44 2.32 29.18
CA GLU A 154 21.22 1.63 28.16
C GLU A 154 22.41 0.92 28.80
N LYS A 155 22.65 -0.34 28.42
CA LYS A 155 23.82 -1.09 28.88
C LYS A 155 24.99 -0.78 27.94
N VAL A 156 26.00 -0.11 28.47
CA VAL A 156 27.22 0.24 27.73
C VAL A 156 28.36 -0.63 28.23
N THR A 157 29.05 -1.29 27.30
CA THR A 157 30.20 -2.15 27.61
C THR A 157 31.49 -1.37 27.42
N PHE A 158 32.26 -1.21 28.49
CA PHE A 158 33.55 -0.54 28.51
C PHE A 158 34.69 -1.57 28.55
N VAL A 159 35.77 -1.28 27.82
CA VAL A 159 37.05 -2.00 27.94
C VAL A 159 37.90 -1.23 28.94
N ARG A 160 38.15 -1.79 30.13
CA ARG A 160 39.00 -1.19 31.16
C ARG A 160 40.40 -1.81 31.07
N PRO A 161 41.43 -1.02 30.67
CA PRO A 161 42.79 -1.52 30.59
C PRO A 161 43.29 -1.86 31.99
N ARG A 162 44.05 -2.95 32.12
CA ARG A 162 44.66 -3.35 33.40
C ARG A 162 46.19 -3.42 33.30
N PRO A 163 46.92 -3.19 34.41
CA PRO A 163 48.36 -3.32 34.42
C PRO A 163 48.81 -4.73 34.02
N TRP A 164 49.86 -4.81 33.21
CA TRP A 164 50.50 -6.07 32.84
C TRP A 164 50.92 -6.86 34.10
N PRO A 165 50.70 -8.19 34.17
CA PRO A 165 50.29 -9.12 33.11
C PRO A 165 48.79 -9.41 33.02
N LEU A 166 47.92 -8.59 33.63
CA LEU A 166 46.48 -8.82 33.60
C LEU A 166 45.88 -8.40 32.26
N ARG A 167 44.98 -9.22 31.71
CA ARG A 167 44.21 -8.86 30.52
C ARG A 167 43.19 -7.77 30.84
N ASP A 168 42.88 -6.94 29.85
CA ASP A 168 41.80 -5.96 29.93
C ASP A 168 40.48 -6.61 30.35
N ARG A 169 39.66 -5.84 31.07
CA ARG A 169 38.38 -6.31 31.60
C ARG A 169 37.23 -5.60 30.89
N LEU A 170 36.24 -6.38 30.48
CA LEU A 170 34.95 -5.84 30.04
C LEU A 170 34.08 -5.52 31.26
N VAL A 171 33.60 -4.28 31.33
CA VAL A 171 32.70 -3.82 32.39
C VAL A 171 31.42 -3.34 31.71
N VAL A 172 30.27 -3.89 32.10
CA VAL A 172 28.97 -3.44 31.61
C VAL A 172 28.40 -2.48 32.65
N GLU A 173 28.17 -1.23 32.25
CA GLU A 173 27.58 -0.20 33.09
C GLU A 173 26.22 0.21 32.50
N ALA A 174 25.25 0.46 33.37
CA ALA A 174 23.96 1.00 32.97
C ALA A 174 24.04 2.53 32.96
N GLN A 175 23.82 3.15 31.79
CA GLN A 175 23.86 4.58 31.62
C GLN A 175 22.49 5.14 31.28
N GLU A 176 22.17 6.29 31.85
CA GLU A 176 21.02 7.07 31.46
C GLU A 176 21.23 7.62 30.05
N THR A 177 20.25 7.38 29.17
CA THR A 177 20.25 7.88 27.80
C THR A 177 18.91 8.56 27.48
N VAL A 178 18.92 9.35 26.41
CA VAL A 178 17.70 9.88 25.82
C VAL A 178 17.25 8.93 24.72
N TRP A 179 15.99 8.57 24.71
CA TRP A 179 15.36 7.77 23.67
C TRP A 179 14.64 8.67 22.68
N ARG A 180 14.71 8.35 21.39
CA ARG A 180 13.96 9.00 20.32
C ARG A 180 12.99 8.02 19.68
N ARG A 181 11.79 8.48 19.34
CA ARG A 181 10.83 7.67 18.58
C ARG A 181 11.28 7.63 17.12
N VAL A 182 11.25 6.45 16.52
CA VAL A 182 11.70 6.21 15.13
C VAL A 182 10.59 5.74 14.20
N GLY A 183 9.51 5.18 14.74
CA GLY A 183 8.36 4.74 13.96
C GLY A 183 7.17 4.32 14.82
N GLU A 184 6.02 4.12 14.17
CA GLU A 184 4.83 3.54 14.79
C GLU A 184 4.85 2.01 14.67
N ALA A 185 4.11 1.31 15.53
CA ALA A 185 4.00 -0.15 15.51
C ALA A 185 2.96 -0.66 14.52
#